data_AF-A0A923J768-F1
#
_entry.id   AF-A0A923J768-F1
#
_cell.length_a   1.000
_cell.length_b   1.000
_cell.length_c   1.000
_cell.angle_alpha   90.00
_cell.angle_beta   90.00
_cell.angle_gamma   90.00
#
_symmetry.space_group_name_H-M   'P 1'
#
loop_
_entity.id
_entity.type
_entity.pdbx_description
1 polymer ?
#
loop_
_entity_poly.entity_id
_entity_poly.type
_entity_poly.pdbx_seq_one_letter_code
_entity_poly.pdbx_strand_id
1 'polypeptide(L)'
;MGKRANIRAARYASEASARELARANELHHRAEVQRRAMMTPEQRAEADFVLEVERTRKAGESAASLRAFTIVLVGFVVACMIAVNATGWLFLPIMAGVIWWASVAYKLRMGELNLELSNMVAPWDKKAAE
;
A
#
# COMPACT_ATOMS: atom_id res chain seq x y z
N MET A 1 36.60 17.87 25.80
CA MET A 1 36.30 16.43 25.98
C MET A 1 34.82 16.04 25.79
N GLY A 2 33.89 16.93 25.41
CA GLY A 2 32.44 16.62 25.38
C GLY A 2 31.89 15.84 24.17
N LYS A 3 32.50 15.94 22.98
CA LYS A 3 31.92 15.38 21.74
C LYS A 3 31.88 13.84 21.71
N ARG A 4 32.90 13.18 22.26
CA ARG A 4 33.00 11.71 22.32
C ARG A 4 32.09 11.09 23.38
N ALA A 5 31.84 11.80 24.48
CA ALA A 5 30.90 11.36 25.51
C ALA A 5 29.45 11.40 25.00
N ASN A 6 29.10 12.46 24.24
CA ASN A 6 27.76 12.63 23.70
C ASN A 6 27.41 11.58 22.62
N ILE A 7 28.38 11.18 21.78
CA ILE A 7 28.19 10.12 20.78
C ILE A 7 27.96 8.74 21.46
N ARG A 8 28.64 8.46 22.57
CA ARG A 8 28.43 7.21 23.32
C ARG A 8 27.06 7.19 23.98
N ALA A 9 26.66 8.28 24.63
CA ALA A 9 25.33 8.41 25.23
C ALA A 9 24.20 8.21 24.20
N ALA A 10 24.35 8.80 23.00
CA ALA A 10 23.39 8.61 21.91
C ALA A 10 23.30 7.15 21.42
N ARG A 11 24.44 6.44 21.31
CA ARG A 11 24.43 5.00 20.97
C ARG A 11 23.74 4.17 22.04
N TYR A 12 24.04 4.39 23.32
CA TYR A 12 23.36 3.67 24.40
C TYR A 12 21.85 3.91 24.43
N ALA A 13 21.41 5.15 24.16
CA ALA A 13 19.98 5.46 24.04
C ALA A 13 19.33 4.72 22.85
N SER A 14 20.01 4.64 21.70
CA SER A 14 19.52 3.89 20.54
C SER A 14 19.50 2.37 20.74
N GLU A 15 20.47 1.83 21.50
CA GLU A 15 20.52 0.41 21.86
C GLU A 15 19.50 0.04 22.93
N ALA A 16 19.15 0.98 23.82
CA ALA A 16 18.09 0.80 24.80
C ALA A 16 16.71 0.77 24.10
N SER A 17 16.44 1.72 23.21
CA SER A 17 15.19 1.75 22.44
C SER A 17 15.05 0.55 21.50
N ALA A 18 16.12 0.11 20.85
CA ALA A 18 16.10 -1.12 20.04
C ALA A 18 15.76 -2.37 20.87
N ARG A 19 16.26 -2.47 22.11
CA ARG A 19 15.95 -3.58 23.03
C ARG A 19 14.53 -3.52 23.56
N GLU A 20 13.98 -2.33 23.75
CA GLU A 20 12.57 -2.15 24.12
C GLU A 20 11.63 -2.53 22.98
N LEU A 21 11.93 -2.10 21.74
CA LEU A 21 11.20 -2.50 20.54
C LEU A 21 11.25 -4.00 20.30
N ALA A 22 12.41 -4.64 20.49
CA ALA A 22 12.56 -6.08 20.39
C ALA A 22 11.68 -6.82 21.41
N ARG A 23 11.68 -6.35 22.68
CA ARG A 23 10.82 -6.91 23.72
C ARG A 23 9.33 -6.71 23.44
N ALA A 24 8.94 -5.54 22.95
CA ALA A 24 7.56 -5.26 22.56
C ALA A 24 7.11 -6.16 21.40
N ASN A 25 7.94 -6.34 20.37
CA ASN A 25 7.68 -7.25 19.26
C ASN A 25 7.55 -8.71 19.73
N GLU A 26 8.40 -9.15 20.66
CA GLU A 26 8.33 -10.51 21.21
C GLU A 26 7.04 -10.75 22.02
N LEU A 27 6.63 -9.78 22.85
CA LEU A 27 5.36 -9.85 23.58
C LEU A 27 4.16 -9.85 22.63
N HIS A 28 4.18 -9.02 21.60
CA HIS A 28 3.15 -9.01 20.56
C HIS A 28 3.08 -10.36 19.84
N HIS A 29 4.23 -10.93 19.46
CA HIS A 29 4.28 -12.22 18.80
C HIS A 29 3.70 -13.34 19.67
N ARG A 30 4.05 -13.37 20.96
CA ARG A 30 3.48 -14.34 21.91
C ARG A 30 1.97 -14.16 22.07
N ALA A 31 1.50 -12.91 22.17
CA ALA A 31 0.07 -12.61 22.25
C ALA A 31 -0.68 -13.02 20.97
N GLU A 32 -0.09 -12.81 19.79
CA GLU A 32 -0.66 -13.25 18.50
C GLU A 32 -0.73 -14.78 18.39
N VAL A 33 0.32 -15.50 18.81
CA VAL A 33 0.33 -16.97 18.83
C VAL A 33 -0.76 -17.50 19.76
N GLN A 34 -0.87 -16.94 20.96
CA GLN A 34 -1.91 -17.34 21.92
C GLN A 34 -3.31 -17.00 21.40
N ARG A 35 -3.49 -15.82 20.78
CA ARG A 35 -4.75 -15.42 20.13
C ARG A 35 -5.15 -16.38 19.02
N ARG A 36 -4.21 -16.78 18.15
CA ARG A 36 -4.46 -17.77 17.09
C ARG A 36 -4.78 -19.14 17.66
N ALA A 37 -4.11 -19.54 18.75
CA ALA A 37 -4.40 -20.80 19.44
C ALA A 37 -5.81 -20.85 20.04
N MET A 38 -6.33 -19.70 20.50
CA MET A 38 -7.69 -19.56 21.05
C MET A 38 -8.79 -19.34 20.00
N MET A 39 -8.43 -19.06 18.74
CA MET A 39 -9.42 -18.91 17.66
C MET A 39 -9.99 -20.26 17.24
N THR A 40 -11.31 -20.29 17.06
CA THR A 40 -11.98 -21.43 16.41
C THR A 40 -11.55 -21.52 14.93
N PRO A 41 -11.67 -22.70 14.29
CA PRO A 41 -11.35 -22.86 12.87
C PRO A 41 -12.10 -21.87 11.97
N GLU A 42 -13.34 -21.53 12.35
CA GLU A 42 -14.19 -20.58 11.63
C GLU A 42 -13.67 -19.15 11.76
N GLN A 43 -13.28 -18.72 12.95
CA GLN A 43 -12.69 -17.39 13.18
C GLN A 43 -11.35 -17.22 12.47
N ARG A 44 -10.59 -18.32 12.30
CA ARG A 44 -9.36 -18.30 11.49
C ARG A 44 -9.67 -18.08 10.01
N ALA A 45 -10.66 -18.79 9.46
CA ALA A 45 -11.08 -18.62 8.07
C ALA A 45 -11.59 -17.20 7.78
N GLU A 46 -12.33 -16.60 8.70
CA GLU A 46 -12.76 -15.19 8.61
C GLU A 46 -11.58 -14.23 8.64
N ALA A 47 -10.63 -14.42 9.56
CA ALA A 47 -9.43 -13.58 9.66
C ALA A 47 -8.54 -13.69 8.41
N ASP A 48 -8.36 -14.90 7.89
CA ASP A 48 -7.60 -15.14 6.66
C ASP A 48 -8.27 -14.51 5.44
N PHE A 49 -9.61 -14.59 5.35
CA PHE A 49 -10.38 -13.92 4.29
C PHE A 49 -10.23 -12.40 4.32
N VAL A 50 -10.35 -11.76 5.50
CA VAL A 50 -10.15 -10.31 5.63
C VAL A 50 -8.73 -9.91 5.23
N LEU A 51 -7.72 -10.69 5.64
CA LEU A 51 -6.33 -10.46 5.26
C LEU A 51 -6.11 -10.62 3.74
N GLU A 52 -6.78 -11.57 3.11
CA GLU A 52 -6.72 -11.78 1.66
C GLU A 52 -7.39 -10.64 0.88
N VAL A 53 -8.55 -10.17 1.33
CA VAL A 53 -9.24 -8.99 0.80
C VAL A 53 -8.35 -7.74 0.92
N GLU A 54 -7.73 -7.52 2.08
CA GLU A 54 -6.81 -6.39 2.28
C GLU A 54 -5.58 -6.46 1.40
N ARG A 55 -4.98 -7.66 1.26
CA ARG A 55 -3.83 -7.87 0.36
C ARG A 55 -4.20 -7.59 -1.09
N THR A 56 -5.34 -8.11 -1.52
CA THR A 56 -5.83 -7.92 -2.89
C THR A 56 -6.13 -6.45 -3.16
N ARG A 57 -6.77 -5.78 -2.20
CA ARG A 57 -7.02 -4.33 -2.29
C ARG A 57 -5.72 -3.54 -2.38
N LYS A 58 -4.74 -3.77 -1.49
CA LYS A 58 -3.45 -3.08 -1.52
C LYS A 58 -2.69 -3.35 -2.81
N ALA A 59 -2.67 -4.59 -3.27
CA ALA A 59 -2.03 -4.96 -4.53
C ALA A 59 -2.71 -4.25 -5.71
N GLY A 60 -4.03 -4.24 -5.76
CA GLY A 60 -4.83 -3.54 -6.77
C GLY A 60 -4.62 -2.03 -6.77
N GLU A 61 -4.67 -1.39 -5.60
CA GLU A 61 -4.41 0.05 -5.42
C GLU A 61 -2.99 0.41 -5.87
N SER A 62 -1.98 -0.40 -5.50
CA SER A 62 -0.60 -0.18 -5.92
C SER A 62 -0.43 -0.31 -7.44
N ALA A 63 -1.09 -1.30 -8.07
CA ALA A 63 -1.06 -1.48 -9.51
C ALA A 63 -1.79 -0.34 -10.25
N ALA A 64 -2.93 0.13 -9.72
CA ALA A 64 -3.65 1.29 -10.24
C ALA A 64 -2.81 2.56 -10.16
N SER A 65 -2.15 2.79 -9.02
CA SER A 65 -1.24 3.91 -8.81
C SER A 65 -0.05 3.86 -9.78
N LEU A 66 0.58 2.69 -9.94
CA LEU A 66 1.70 2.51 -10.85
C LEU A 66 1.32 2.81 -12.32
N ARG A 67 0.14 2.35 -12.76
CA ARG A 67 -0.38 2.65 -14.10
C ARG A 67 -0.60 4.15 -14.28
N ALA A 68 -1.27 4.79 -13.33
CA ALA A 68 -1.53 6.22 -13.37
C ALA A 68 -0.22 7.04 -13.40
N PHE A 69 0.75 6.68 -12.54
CA PHE A 69 2.06 7.30 -12.53
C PHE A 69 2.81 7.14 -13.86
N THR A 70 2.75 5.95 -14.45
CA THR A 70 3.36 5.69 -15.76
C THR A 70 2.75 6.57 -16.85
N ILE A 71 1.42 6.74 -16.86
CA ILE A 71 0.73 7.64 -17.80
C ILE A 71 1.23 9.08 -17.63
N VAL A 72 1.33 9.56 -16.38
CA VAL A 72 1.83 10.91 -16.09
C VAL A 72 3.27 11.07 -16.54
N LEU A 73 4.13 10.10 -16.27
CA LEU A 73 5.54 10.14 -16.63
C LEU A 73 5.74 10.20 -18.15
N VAL A 74 5.06 9.31 -18.89
CA VAL A 74 5.12 9.30 -20.35
C VAL A 74 4.56 10.59 -20.93
N GLY A 75 3.42 11.06 -20.44
CA GLY A 75 2.82 12.31 -20.87
C GLY A 75 3.69 13.54 -20.58
N PHE A 76 4.41 13.53 -19.46
CA PHE A 76 5.39 14.58 -19.13
C PHE A 76 6.54 14.62 -20.14
N VAL A 77 7.12 13.47 -20.48
CA VAL A 77 8.20 13.39 -21.49
C VAL A 77 7.72 13.92 -22.84
N VAL A 78 6.50 13.55 -23.27
CA VAL A 78 5.88 14.06 -24.50
C VAL A 78 5.65 15.57 -24.43
N ALA A 79 5.14 16.08 -23.31
CA ALA A 79 4.93 17.51 -23.11
C ALA A 79 6.25 18.29 -23.18
N CYS A 80 7.33 17.77 -22.59
CA CYS A 80 8.67 18.36 -22.69
C CYS A 80 9.17 18.41 -24.13
N MET A 81 9.00 17.33 -24.91
CA MET A 81 9.39 17.32 -26.32
C MET A 81 8.63 18.38 -27.13
N ILE A 82 7.33 18.54 -26.88
CA ILE A 82 6.50 19.56 -27.56
C ILE A 82 6.90 20.98 -27.12
N ALA A 83 7.21 21.18 -25.85
CA ALA A 83 7.65 22.47 -25.33
C ALA A 83 8.97 22.94 -25.96
N VAL A 84 9.90 22.00 -26.22
CA VAL A 84 11.20 22.28 -26.85
C VAL A 84 11.08 22.55 -28.36
N ASN A 85 10.20 21.82 -29.07
CA ASN A 85 10.17 21.84 -30.54
C ASN A 85 9.08 22.71 -31.16
N ALA A 86 7.96 22.94 -30.48
CA ALA A 86 6.82 23.64 -31.05
C ALA A 86 6.60 24.98 -30.37
N THR A 87 6.09 24.97 -29.13
CA THR A 87 5.81 26.20 -28.38
C THR A 87 5.56 25.88 -26.91
N GLY A 88 6.26 26.55 -26.00
CA GLY A 88 6.19 26.28 -24.55
C GLY A 88 4.79 26.42 -23.92
N TRP A 89 3.88 27.22 -24.50
CA TRP A 89 2.52 27.39 -23.98
C TRP A 89 1.67 26.09 -24.03
N LEU A 90 1.98 25.15 -24.94
CA LEU A 90 1.26 23.89 -25.05
C LEU A 90 1.60 22.91 -23.92
N PHE A 91 2.68 23.15 -23.18
CA PHE A 91 3.10 22.28 -22.09
C PHE A 91 2.00 22.10 -21.04
N LEU A 92 1.45 23.22 -20.54
CA LEU A 92 0.43 23.22 -19.49
C LEU A 92 -0.87 22.51 -19.89
N PRO A 93 -1.52 22.80 -21.04
CA PRO A 93 -2.74 22.09 -21.44
C PRO A 93 -2.51 20.60 -21.69
N ILE A 94 -1.34 20.21 -22.22
CA ILE A 94 -1.00 18.79 -22.41
C ILE A 94 -0.84 18.11 -21.05
N MET A 95 -0.12 18.72 -20.11
CA MET A 95 0.03 18.18 -18.76
C MET A 95 -1.31 18.04 -18.02
N ALA A 96 -2.19 19.03 -18.15
CA ALA A 96 -3.54 18.96 -17.58
C ALA A 96 -4.34 17.78 -18.18
N GLY A 97 -4.27 17.59 -19.50
CA GLY A 97 -4.90 16.47 -20.19
C GLY A 97 -4.36 15.11 -19.73
N VAL A 98 -3.03 14.99 -19.58
CA VAL A 98 -2.36 13.77 -19.10
C VAL A 98 -2.76 13.44 -17.67
N ILE A 99 -2.78 14.42 -16.76
CA ILE A 99 -3.20 14.22 -15.36
C ILE A 99 -4.67 13.78 -15.30
N TRP A 100 -5.53 14.40 -16.10
CA TRP A 100 -6.93 14.00 -16.20
C TRP A 100 -7.05 12.55 -16.70
N TRP A 101 -6.31 12.18 -17.75
CA TRP A 101 -6.29 10.81 -18.27
C TRP A 101 -5.81 9.79 -17.24
N ALA A 102 -4.74 10.11 -16.51
CA ALA A 102 -4.23 9.28 -15.42
C ALA A 102 -5.28 9.07 -14.32
N SER A 103 -6.06 10.11 -13.99
CA SER A 103 -7.17 10.02 -13.03
C SER A 103 -8.30 9.10 -13.51
N VAL A 104 -8.66 9.18 -14.80
CA VAL A 104 -9.65 8.27 -15.40
C VAL A 104 -9.14 6.82 -15.38
N ALA A 105 -7.89 6.59 -15.79
CA ALA A 105 -7.29 5.26 -15.79
C ALA A 105 -7.23 4.64 -14.37
N TYR A 106 -6.89 5.47 -13.37
CA TYR A 106 -6.92 5.05 -11.97
C TYR A 106 -8.33 4.62 -11.53
N LYS A 107 -9.34 5.45 -11.82
CA LYS A 107 -10.74 5.17 -11.46
C LYS A 107 -11.27 3.90 -12.12
N LEU A 108 -10.93 3.66 -13.39
CA LEU A 108 -11.33 2.45 -14.11
C LEU A 108 -10.74 1.20 -13.45
N ARG A 109 -9.43 1.18 -13.14
CA ARG A 109 -8.81 0.04 -12.47
C ARG A 109 -9.35 -0.20 -11.07
N MET A 110 -9.67 0.87 -10.33
CA MET A 110 -10.32 0.76 -9.02
C MET A 110 -11.76 0.21 -9.14
N GLY A 111 -12.48 0.54 -10.22
CA GLY A 111 -13.77 -0.07 -10.53
C GLY A 111 -13.67 -1.57 -10.78
N GLU A 112 -12.68 -1.99 -11.59
CA GLU A 112 -12.37 -3.41 -11.80
C GLU A 112 -12.00 -4.11 -10.49
N LEU A 113 -11.18 -3.47 -9.65
CA LEU A 113 -10.79 -4.02 -8.34
C LEU A 113 -11.99 -4.21 -7.42
N ASN A 114 -12.92 -3.26 -7.41
CA ASN A 114 -14.12 -3.37 -6.60
C ASN A 114 -14.99 -4.55 -7.05
N LEU A 115 -15.07 -4.82 -8.36
CA LEU A 115 -15.76 -6.00 -8.90
C LEU A 115 -15.04 -7.30 -8.54
N GLU A 116 -13.70 -7.32 -8.62
CA GLU A 116 -12.87 -8.45 -8.20
C GLU A 116 -13.12 -8.79 -6.71
N LEU A 117 -13.13 -7.77 -5.86
CA LEU A 117 -13.37 -7.91 -4.41
C LEU A 117 -14.81 -8.30 -4.09
N SER A 118 -15.80 -7.77 -4.81
CA SER A 118 -17.22 -8.14 -4.58
C SER A 118 -17.54 -9.57 -4.98
N ASN A 119 -16.76 -10.17 -5.89
CA ASN A 119 -16.92 -11.55 -6.33
C ASN A 119 -16.15 -12.56 -5.46
N MET A 120 -15.39 -12.11 -4.45
CA MET A 120 -14.70 -13.01 -3.54
C MET A 120 -15.71 -13.75 -2.67
N VAL A 121 -15.68 -15.09 -2.72
CA VAL A 121 -16.59 -15.94 -1.95
C VAL A 121 -16.20 -15.90 -0.48
N ALA A 122 -17.07 -15.33 0.34
CA ALA A 122 -16.86 -15.30 1.78
C ALA A 122 -17.04 -16.70 2.41
N PRO A 123 -16.28 -17.03 3.45
CA PRO A 123 -16.37 -18.34 4.11
C PRO A 123 -17.71 -18.58 4.81
N TRP A 124 -18.43 -17.52 5.21
CA TRP A 124 -19.75 -17.63 5.84
C TRP A 124 -20.90 -17.85 4.85
N ASP A 125 -20.76 -17.46 3.58
CA ASP A 125 -21.79 -17.71 2.56
C ASP A 125 -21.91 -19.19 2.21
N LYS A 126 -20.84 -19.97 2.38
CA LYS A 126 -20.84 -21.43 2.15
C LYS A 126 -21.69 -22.19 3.18
N LYS A 127 -21.86 -21.65 4.39
CA LYS A 127 -22.65 -22.29 5.45
C LYS A 127 -24.16 -22.07 5.32
N ALA A 128 -24.59 -21.10 4.51
CA ALA A 128 -26.01 -20.85 4.26
C ALA A 128 -26.59 -21.79 3.17
N ALA A 129 -25.74 -22.56 2.50
CA ALA A 129 -26.10 -23.46 1.40
C ALA A 129 -26.12 -24.95 1.79
N GLU A 130 -25.81 -25.28 3.04
CA GLU A 130 -25.97 -26.62 3.66
C GLU A 130 -27.11 -26.61 4.67
#